data_AF-A0A8B6G4D9-F1
#
_entry.id   AF-A0A8B6G4D9-F1
#
_cell.length_a   1.000
_cell.length_b   1.000
_cell.length_c   1.000
_cell.angle_alpha   90.00
_cell.angle_beta   90.00
_cell.angle_gamma   90.00
#
_symmetry.space_group_name_H-M   'P 1'
#
loop_
_entity.id
_entity.type
_entity.pdbx_description
1 polymer ?
#
loop_
_entity_poly.entity_id
_entity_poly.type
_entity_poly.pdbx_seq_one_letter_code
_entity_poly.pdbx_strand_id
1 'polypeptide(L)'
;MNHFVCRVFGILIVLVIYTALSVEGADVAYDASCAAADAVCNEANNVCDSGTNKCACSTDSFRNNGGTACVTKIAYDAVCDAADSGQCADTNAECKDDGSGTNKCLCQATHYDSSNVCTLIVGLDGDCDISNTDAEQCSVANTECKSDGAGNNKCLCEATHYSDSSACQLRKKPEETCSTGHCVEHATCDTVSPTKCECDAGYTATPTTSPTMCSGVVKFASLSYMYVVPILVSMMSLLR
;
A
#
# COMPACT_ATOMS: atom_id res chain seq x y z
N MET A 1 -42.14 56.29 -55.37
CA MET A 1 -42.11 56.12 -53.90
C MET A 1 -42.18 54.65 -53.42
N ASN A 2 -41.99 53.62 -54.26
CA ASN A 2 -42.11 52.20 -53.84
C ASN A 2 -40.80 51.39 -53.76
N HIS A 3 -39.64 51.96 -54.12
CA HIS A 3 -38.36 51.23 -54.07
C HIS A 3 -37.55 51.45 -52.77
N PHE A 4 -37.89 52.45 -51.97
CA PHE A 4 -37.15 52.77 -50.74
C PHE A 4 -37.58 51.93 -49.54
N VAL A 5 -38.86 51.53 -49.48
CA VAL A 5 -39.43 50.76 -48.36
C VAL A 5 -38.90 49.32 -48.33
N CYS A 6 -38.56 48.76 -49.50
CA CYS A 6 -38.10 47.36 -49.60
C CYS A 6 -36.65 47.14 -49.15
N ARG A 7 -35.78 48.15 -49.26
CA ARG A 7 -34.36 48.05 -48.82
C ARG A 7 -34.18 48.24 -47.32
N VAL A 8 -35.01 49.06 -46.69
CA VAL A 8 -34.94 49.28 -45.23
C VAL A 8 -35.46 48.08 -44.45
N PHE A 9 -36.51 47.41 -44.94
CA PHE A 9 -37.03 46.17 -44.34
C PHE A 9 -36.06 44.99 -44.44
N GLY A 10 -35.32 44.86 -45.57
CA GLY A 10 -34.33 43.79 -45.73
C GLY A 10 -33.15 43.90 -44.76
N ILE A 11 -32.68 45.12 -44.47
CA ILE A 11 -31.56 45.35 -43.54
C ILE A 11 -32.00 45.14 -42.08
N LEU A 12 -33.25 45.52 -41.72
CA LEU A 12 -33.78 45.29 -40.38
C LEU A 12 -33.95 43.79 -40.07
N ILE A 13 -34.38 42.98 -41.03
CA ILE A 13 -34.56 41.54 -40.84
C ILE A 13 -33.20 40.83 -40.65
N VAL A 14 -32.16 41.25 -41.36
CA VAL A 14 -30.80 40.68 -41.19
C VAL A 14 -30.22 41.03 -39.81
N LEU A 15 -30.44 42.24 -39.29
CA LEU A 15 -30.00 42.64 -37.96
C LEU A 15 -30.74 41.89 -36.83
N VAL A 16 -32.05 41.66 -36.98
CA VAL A 16 -32.85 40.91 -35.98
C VAL A 16 -32.50 39.41 -35.97
N ILE A 17 -32.13 38.84 -37.13
CA ILE A 17 -31.67 37.44 -37.20
C ILE A 17 -30.23 37.32 -36.64
N TYR A 18 -29.37 38.31 -36.83
CA TYR A 18 -28.00 38.29 -36.31
C TYR A 18 -27.95 38.38 -34.77
N THR A 19 -28.89 39.10 -34.12
CA THR A 19 -28.97 39.14 -32.65
C THR A 19 -29.65 37.91 -32.03
N ALA A 20 -30.34 37.10 -32.82
CA ALA A 20 -30.99 35.86 -32.35
C ALA A 20 -30.11 34.60 -32.50
N LEU A 21 -29.00 34.68 -33.25
CA LEU A 21 -28.13 33.54 -33.55
C LEU A 21 -26.88 33.44 -32.67
N SER A 22 -26.71 34.31 -31.68
CA SER A 22 -25.56 34.28 -30.75
C SER A 22 -25.99 34.19 -29.29
N VAL A 23 -26.95 33.31 -28.97
CA VAL A 23 -26.98 32.72 -27.63
C VAL A 23 -25.92 31.62 -27.64
N GLU A 24 -24.65 32.02 -27.62
CA GLU A 24 -23.62 31.15 -27.08
C GLU A 24 -24.06 30.93 -25.63
N GLY A 25 -24.55 29.73 -25.32
CA GLY A 25 -24.98 29.39 -23.97
C GLY A 25 -23.82 29.70 -23.05
N ALA A 26 -24.00 30.68 -22.17
CA ALA A 26 -22.96 31.06 -21.22
C ALA A 26 -22.54 29.80 -20.47
N ASP A 27 -21.24 29.50 -20.49
CA ASP A 27 -20.69 28.34 -19.78
C ASP A 27 -21.10 28.43 -18.29
N VAL A 28 -21.93 27.49 -17.87
CA VAL A 28 -22.47 27.39 -16.51
C VAL A 28 -21.36 26.80 -15.65
N ALA A 29 -20.68 27.72 -14.95
CA ALA A 29 -19.53 27.42 -14.13
C ALA A 29 -19.84 26.53 -12.91
N TYR A 30 -18.79 25.98 -12.30
CA TYR A 30 -18.88 25.33 -11.00
C TYR A 30 -19.69 26.15 -9.97
N ASP A 31 -20.47 25.45 -9.14
CA ASP A 31 -21.38 25.99 -8.11
C ASP A 31 -22.57 26.81 -8.64
N ALA A 32 -22.65 27.07 -9.95
CA ALA A 32 -23.83 27.70 -10.55
C ALA A 32 -25.03 26.75 -10.54
N SER A 33 -26.24 27.33 -10.45
CA SER A 33 -27.46 26.52 -10.40
C SER A 33 -27.78 25.89 -11.76
N CYS A 34 -28.08 24.59 -11.74
CA CYS A 34 -28.54 23.82 -12.90
C CYS A 34 -30.00 23.36 -12.75
N ALA A 35 -30.79 24.04 -11.90
CA ALA A 35 -32.18 23.68 -11.58
C ALA A 35 -33.20 24.01 -12.70
N ALA A 36 -32.82 24.81 -13.70
CA ALA A 36 -33.69 25.18 -14.81
C ALA A 36 -33.66 24.12 -15.92
N ALA A 37 -34.78 23.89 -16.60
CA ALA A 37 -34.94 22.88 -17.64
C ALA A 37 -33.93 22.98 -18.81
N ASP A 38 -33.29 24.14 -18.96
CA ASP A 38 -32.31 24.44 -20.02
C ASP A 38 -30.89 24.76 -19.48
N ALA A 39 -30.66 24.70 -18.16
CA ALA A 39 -29.35 24.97 -17.56
C ALA A 39 -28.50 23.68 -17.55
N VAL A 40 -27.67 23.52 -18.57
CA VAL A 40 -26.72 22.42 -18.67
C VAL A 40 -25.36 22.90 -18.16
N CYS A 41 -24.75 22.14 -17.26
CA CYS A 41 -23.34 22.28 -16.93
C CYS A 41 -22.52 21.94 -18.18
N ASN A 42 -22.01 22.95 -18.85
CA ASN A 42 -21.36 22.86 -20.17
C ASN A 42 -19.87 23.23 -20.13
N GLU A 43 -19.30 23.49 -18.95
CA GLU A 43 -17.85 23.53 -18.82
C GLU A 43 -17.28 22.12 -18.85
N ALA A 44 -16.01 22.01 -19.27
CA ALA A 44 -15.32 20.74 -19.25
C ALA A 44 -15.32 20.15 -17.82
N ASN A 45 -15.64 18.86 -17.75
CA ASN A 45 -15.57 18.06 -16.53
C ASN A 45 -16.53 18.46 -15.40
N ASN A 46 -17.55 19.28 -15.64
CA ASN A 46 -18.61 19.54 -14.67
C ASN A 46 -19.93 18.85 -15.07
N VAL A 47 -20.74 18.53 -14.07
CA VAL A 47 -22.03 17.85 -14.22
C VAL A 47 -23.03 18.44 -13.24
N CYS A 48 -24.32 18.40 -13.57
CA CYS A 48 -25.37 18.85 -12.66
C CYS A 48 -25.55 17.82 -11.55
N ASP A 49 -25.22 18.19 -10.32
CA ASP A 49 -25.45 17.37 -9.14
C ASP A 49 -26.94 17.46 -8.75
N SER A 50 -27.66 16.35 -8.92
CA SER A 50 -29.11 16.26 -8.63
C SER A 50 -29.48 16.45 -7.16
N GLY A 51 -28.53 16.29 -6.22
CA GLY A 51 -28.74 16.50 -4.80
C GLY A 51 -28.67 17.98 -4.41
N THR A 52 -27.81 18.75 -5.07
CA THR A 52 -27.61 20.18 -4.78
C THR A 52 -28.26 21.12 -5.81
N ASN A 53 -28.67 20.61 -6.97
CA ASN A 53 -29.09 21.37 -8.15
C ASN A 53 -28.06 22.42 -8.58
N LYS A 54 -26.78 22.08 -8.45
CA LYS A 54 -25.64 22.90 -8.83
C LYS A 54 -24.66 22.13 -9.70
N CYS A 55 -23.91 22.85 -10.53
CA CYS A 55 -22.80 22.26 -11.28
C CYS A 55 -21.66 21.90 -10.34
N ALA A 56 -21.31 20.63 -10.29
CA ALA A 56 -20.20 20.09 -9.52
C ALA A 56 -19.19 19.43 -10.47
N CYS A 57 -17.95 19.22 -10.02
CA CYS A 57 -17.01 18.45 -10.82
C CYS A 57 -17.47 17.00 -10.94
N SER A 58 -17.27 16.43 -12.12
CA SER A 58 -17.49 15.01 -12.38
C SER A 58 -16.59 14.13 -11.50
N THR A 59 -16.92 12.85 -11.38
CA THR A 59 -16.25 11.89 -10.49
C THR A 59 -14.73 11.85 -10.64
N ASP A 60 -14.22 12.02 -11.86
CA ASP A 60 -12.80 11.97 -12.19
C ASP A 60 -12.15 13.37 -12.24
N SER A 61 -12.79 14.36 -11.65
CA SER A 61 -12.33 15.75 -11.65
C SER A 61 -12.50 16.42 -10.30
N PHE A 62 -11.73 17.48 -10.10
CA PHE A 62 -11.72 18.28 -8.88
C PHE A 62 -11.60 19.77 -9.23
N ARG A 63 -11.82 20.61 -8.22
CA ARG A 63 -11.67 22.06 -8.34
C ARG A 63 -10.24 22.46 -8.00
N ASN A 64 -9.52 23.02 -8.96
CA ASN A 64 -8.13 23.47 -8.74
C ASN A 64 -8.11 24.84 -8.03
N ASN A 65 -7.43 24.94 -6.88
CA ASN A 65 -6.95 26.18 -6.26
C ASN A 65 -7.97 27.33 -6.21
N GLY A 66 -9.20 27.06 -5.76
CA GLY A 66 -10.25 28.09 -5.66
C GLY A 66 -10.69 28.70 -7.00
N GLY A 67 -10.26 28.15 -8.14
CA GLY A 67 -10.73 28.52 -9.48
C GLY A 67 -12.19 28.14 -9.72
N THR A 68 -12.74 28.48 -10.88
CA THR A 68 -14.11 28.11 -11.27
C THR A 68 -14.18 26.86 -12.15
N ALA A 69 -13.02 26.37 -12.63
CA ALA A 69 -12.95 25.26 -13.56
C ALA A 69 -12.70 23.91 -12.87
N CYS A 70 -13.34 22.87 -13.37
CA CYS A 70 -13.07 21.48 -13.01
C CYS A 70 -11.93 20.91 -13.86
N VAL A 71 -10.90 20.40 -13.20
CA VAL A 71 -9.75 19.75 -13.85
C VAL A 71 -9.71 18.28 -13.48
N THR A 72 -9.10 17.46 -14.33
CA THR A 72 -8.96 16.02 -14.10
C THR A 72 -8.16 15.74 -12.85
N LYS A 73 -8.57 14.71 -12.09
CA LYS A 73 -7.84 14.24 -10.92
C LYS A 73 -6.41 13.80 -11.26
N ILE A 74 -5.53 14.00 -10.29
CA ILE A 74 -4.08 13.81 -10.39
C ILE A 74 -3.77 12.32 -10.18
N ALA A 75 -2.95 11.77 -11.08
CA ALA A 75 -2.53 10.38 -11.01
C ALA A 75 -1.67 10.11 -9.76
N TYR A 76 -1.56 8.84 -9.37
CA TYR A 76 -0.64 8.41 -8.32
C TYR A 76 0.81 8.86 -8.62
N ASP A 77 1.56 9.19 -7.56
CA ASP A 77 2.95 9.71 -7.58
C ASP A 77 3.15 11.04 -8.35
N ALA A 78 2.09 11.62 -8.91
CA ALA A 78 2.15 12.94 -9.53
C ALA A 78 2.03 14.05 -8.49
N VAL A 79 2.67 15.18 -8.80
CA VAL A 79 2.71 16.37 -7.95
C VAL A 79 1.31 16.96 -7.77
N CYS A 80 0.99 17.34 -6.54
CA CYS A 80 -0.29 17.92 -6.17
C CYS A 80 -0.10 19.08 -5.19
N ASP A 81 -1.18 19.81 -4.90
CA ASP A 81 -1.17 20.90 -3.91
C ASP A 81 -1.78 20.42 -2.58
N ALA A 82 -1.08 20.53 -1.46
CA ALA A 82 -1.65 20.11 -0.17
C ALA A 82 -2.85 20.99 0.27
N ALA A 83 -3.07 22.14 -0.37
CA ALA A 83 -4.17 23.05 -0.04
C ALA A 83 -5.56 22.53 -0.45
N ASP A 84 -5.68 21.73 -1.51
CA ASP A 84 -6.98 21.17 -1.92
C ASP A 84 -7.08 19.67 -1.61
N SER A 85 -8.16 19.28 -0.96
CA SER A 85 -8.47 17.87 -0.71
C SER A 85 -9.12 17.22 -1.93
N GLY A 86 -8.93 15.91 -2.08
CA GLY A 86 -9.62 15.11 -3.12
C GLY A 86 -9.10 15.28 -4.54
N GLN A 87 -7.89 15.81 -4.73
CA GLN A 87 -7.28 15.97 -6.06
C GLN A 87 -6.87 14.63 -6.68
N CYS A 88 -6.57 13.63 -5.87
CA CYS A 88 -6.00 12.37 -6.33
C CYS A 88 -7.06 11.50 -7.01
N ALA A 89 -6.65 10.85 -8.11
CA ALA A 89 -7.51 9.99 -8.92
C ALA A 89 -7.95 8.75 -8.13
N ASP A 90 -7.02 8.15 -7.39
CA ASP A 90 -7.32 7.09 -6.44
C ASP A 90 -7.99 7.67 -5.19
N THR A 91 -9.16 7.16 -4.82
CA THR A 91 -9.93 7.61 -3.65
C THR A 91 -9.25 7.28 -2.32
N ASN A 92 -8.32 6.33 -2.33
CA ASN A 92 -7.51 5.93 -1.19
C ASN A 92 -6.12 6.59 -1.21
N ALA A 93 -5.90 7.54 -2.13
CA ALA A 93 -4.73 8.41 -2.13
C ALA A 93 -5.08 9.79 -1.54
N GLU A 94 -4.05 10.44 -1.00
CA GLU A 94 -4.10 11.80 -0.49
C GLU A 94 -2.90 12.59 -0.99
N CYS A 95 -3.06 13.90 -1.13
CA CYS A 95 -1.96 14.78 -1.47
C CYS A 95 -1.11 15.01 -0.21
N LYS A 96 0.08 14.43 -0.16
CA LYS A 96 0.99 14.55 0.99
C LYS A 96 2.46 14.61 0.58
N ASP A 97 3.30 15.09 1.49
CA ASP A 97 4.74 15.19 1.30
C ASP A 97 5.37 13.81 1.07
N ASP A 98 6.20 13.68 0.04
CA ASP A 98 6.91 12.45 -0.33
C ASP A 98 8.22 12.22 0.44
N GLY A 99 8.52 13.06 1.43
CA GLY A 99 9.78 13.08 2.17
C GLY A 99 10.87 13.93 1.51
N SER A 100 10.65 14.41 0.27
CA SER A 100 11.59 15.30 -0.45
C SER A 100 11.22 16.79 -0.35
N GLY A 101 10.12 17.13 0.33
CA GLY A 101 9.55 18.48 0.33
C GLY A 101 8.58 18.74 -0.82
N THR A 102 8.19 17.69 -1.57
CA THR A 102 7.22 17.78 -2.68
C THR A 102 5.96 17.02 -2.31
N ASN A 103 4.80 17.65 -2.48
CA ASN A 103 3.53 16.96 -2.29
C ASN A 103 3.18 16.14 -3.53
N LYS A 104 2.79 14.89 -3.31
CA LYS A 104 2.35 13.96 -4.34
C LYS A 104 1.10 13.22 -3.90
N CYS A 105 0.36 12.71 -4.89
CA CYS A 105 -0.75 11.80 -4.64
C CYS A 105 -0.21 10.44 -4.23
N LEU A 106 -0.21 10.17 -2.93
CA LEU A 106 0.32 8.96 -2.31
C LEU A 106 -0.76 8.27 -1.48
N CYS A 107 -0.62 6.96 -1.27
CA CYS A 107 -1.63 6.19 -0.53
C CYS A 107 -1.82 6.70 0.89
N GLN A 108 -3.07 6.79 1.34
CA GLN A 108 -3.42 7.11 2.73
C GLN A 108 -2.72 6.16 3.69
N ALA A 109 -2.55 6.55 4.96
CA ALA A 109 -1.81 5.76 5.95
C ALA A 109 -2.32 4.31 6.17
N THR A 110 -3.58 4.02 5.82
CA THR A 110 -4.19 2.69 5.90
C THR A 110 -4.05 1.87 4.61
N HIS A 111 -3.39 2.40 3.59
CA HIS A 111 -3.23 1.80 2.28
C HIS A 111 -1.76 1.80 1.86
N TYR A 112 -1.38 0.78 1.09
CA TYR A 112 -0.06 0.64 0.50
C TYR A 112 -0.15 0.73 -1.02
N ASP A 113 0.99 0.99 -1.66
CA ASP A 113 1.10 1.03 -3.11
C ASP A 113 1.18 -0.38 -3.70
N SER A 114 0.17 -0.73 -4.50
CA SER A 114 0.18 -1.93 -5.33
C SER A 114 0.06 -1.52 -6.79
N SER A 115 1.20 -1.35 -7.45
CA SER A 115 1.25 -0.99 -8.89
C SER A 115 0.52 0.31 -9.23
N ASN A 116 0.73 1.38 -8.44
CA ASN A 116 0.07 2.69 -8.55
C ASN A 116 -1.41 2.71 -8.14
N VAL A 117 -1.86 1.67 -7.42
CA VAL A 117 -3.21 1.59 -6.86
C VAL A 117 -3.10 1.42 -5.35
N CYS A 118 -3.82 2.26 -4.62
CA CYS A 118 -3.79 2.28 -3.17
C CYS A 118 -4.68 1.17 -2.61
N THR A 119 -4.02 0.13 -2.12
CA THR A 119 -4.62 -1.11 -1.64
C THR A 119 -4.61 -1.14 -0.12
N LEU A 120 -5.68 -1.63 0.49
CA LEU A 120 -5.83 -1.62 1.95
C LEU A 120 -4.74 -2.49 2.60
N ILE A 121 -4.07 -1.94 3.63
CA ILE A 121 -3.17 -2.69 4.50
C ILE A 121 -4.02 -3.64 5.36
N VAL A 122 -3.63 -4.91 5.43
CA VAL A 122 -4.41 -5.95 6.10
C VAL A 122 -3.85 -6.28 7.49
N GLY A 123 -4.72 -6.75 8.38
CA GLY A 123 -4.34 -7.22 9.70
C GLY A 123 -3.71 -8.61 9.69
N LEU A 124 -3.50 -9.15 10.89
CA LEU A 124 -3.03 -10.51 11.09
C LEU A 124 -3.92 -11.52 10.36
N ASP A 125 -3.30 -12.53 9.74
CA ASP A 125 -3.93 -13.56 8.89
C ASP A 125 -4.61 -13.03 7.61
N GLY A 126 -4.56 -11.72 7.36
CA GLY A 126 -4.99 -11.08 6.13
C GLY A 126 -4.12 -11.49 4.95
N ASP A 127 -4.73 -11.58 3.77
CA ASP A 127 -4.03 -11.96 2.55
C ASP A 127 -3.11 -10.85 2.06
N CYS A 128 -1.91 -11.22 1.65
CA CYS A 128 -0.89 -10.30 1.18
C CYS A 128 -0.13 -10.89 -0.01
N ASP A 129 0.66 -10.08 -0.70
CA ASP A 129 1.45 -10.46 -1.86
C ASP A 129 2.95 -10.38 -1.56
N ILE A 130 3.57 -11.53 -1.37
CA ILE A 130 5.01 -11.63 -1.10
C ILE A 130 5.88 -11.14 -2.28
N SER A 131 5.32 -10.99 -3.48
CA SER A 131 6.05 -10.49 -4.65
C SER A 131 6.19 -8.96 -4.65
N ASN A 132 5.37 -8.25 -3.86
CA ASN A 132 5.47 -6.81 -3.69
C ASN A 132 6.39 -6.48 -2.50
N THR A 133 7.69 -6.40 -2.77
CA THR A 133 8.75 -6.20 -1.77
C THR A 133 8.87 -4.77 -1.26
N ASP A 134 8.25 -3.82 -1.96
CA ASP A 134 8.44 -2.38 -1.72
C ASP A 134 7.35 -1.80 -0.82
N ALA A 135 6.37 -2.62 -0.41
CA ALA A 135 5.19 -2.18 0.32
C ALA A 135 5.02 -2.83 1.70
N GLU A 136 4.71 -2.01 2.70
CA GLU A 136 4.27 -2.46 4.03
C GLU A 136 2.77 -2.83 3.97
N GLN A 137 2.49 -4.12 3.74
CA GLN A 137 1.13 -4.64 3.51
C GLN A 137 0.41 -5.06 4.80
N CYS A 138 1.14 -5.17 5.90
CA CYS A 138 0.65 -5.71 7.15
C CYS A 138 0.57 -4.63 8.23
N SER A 139 -0.60 -4.45 8.84
CA SER A 139 -0.87 -3.33 9.75
C SER A 139 -0.41 -3.58 11.19
N VAL A 140 -0.06 -4.81 11.53
CA VAL A 140 0.27 -5.23 12.89
C VAL A 140 1.79 -5.21 13.06
N ALA A 141 2.28 -4.56 14.11
CA ALA A 141 3.72 -4.53 14.39
C ALA A 141 4.31 -5.94 14.54
N ASN A 142 5.54 -6.13 14.06
CA ASN A 142 6.24 -7.42 14.01
C ASN A 142 5.49 -8.48 13.19
N THR A 143 4.82 -8.07 12.11
CA THR A 143 4.30 -8.98 11.08
C THR A 143 5.02 -8.78 9.77
N GLU A 144 5.07 -9.86 9.01
CA GLU A 144 5.62 -9.89 7.66
C GLU A 144 4.66 -10.67 6.75
N CYS A 145 4.64 -10.31 5.47
CA CYS A 145 3.92 -11.11 4.48
C CYS A 145 4.71 -12.39 4.19
N LYS A 146 4.19 -13.56 4.55
CA LYS A 146 4.85 -14.85 4.30
C LYS A 146 3.85 -15.97 4.05
N SER A 147 4.36 -17.09 3.56
CA SER A 147 3.51 -18.26 3.30
C SER A 147 2.94 -18.84 4.60
N ASP A 148 1.65 -19.19 4.57
CA ASP A 148 0.95 -19.91 5.65
C ASP A 148 1.26 -21.43 5.67
N GLY A 149 2.06 -21.92 4.73
CA GLY A 149 2.35 -23.34 4.54
C GLY A 149 1.26 -24.14 3.82
N ALA A 150 0.10 -23.53 3.56
CA ALA A 150 -0.99 -24.08 2.75
C ALA A 150 -0.99 -23.56 1.30
N GLY A 151 0.01 -22.75 0.93
CA GLY A 151 0.16 -22.18 -0.41
C GLY A 151 -0.45 -20.78 -0.56
N ASN A 152 -0.95 -20.18 0.51
CA ASN A 152 -1.34 -18.76 0.51
C ASN A 152 -0.26 -17.91 1.17
N ASN A 153 -0.32 -16.61 0.95
CA ASN A 153 0.53 -15.62 1.60
C ASN A 153 -0.32 -14.77 2.53
N LYS A 154 0.11 -14.66 3.78
CA LYS A 154 -0.62 -13.96 4.83
C LYS A 154 0.31 -13.08 5.65
N CYS A 155 -0.26 -12.03 6.22
CA CYS A 155 0.39 -11.23 7.24
C CYS A 155 0.50 -12.04 8.54
N LEU A 156 1.68 -12.59 8.80
CA LEU A 156 1.94 -13.47 9.93
C LEU A 156 3.04 -12.85 10.80
N CYS A 157 3.05 -13.18 12.10
CA CYS A 157 4.09 -12.71 13.01
C CYS A 157 5.49 -13.10 12.52
N GLU A 158 6.45 -12.19 12.62
CA GLU A 158 7.87 -12.44 12.37
C GLU A 158 8.37 -13.69 13.11
N ALA A 159 9.45 -14.31 12.63
CA ALA A 159 9.98 -15.54 13.22
C ALA A 159 10.24 -15.47 14.74
N THR A 160 10.62 -14.30 15.26
CA THR A 160 10.89 -14.06 16.69
C THR A 160 9.62 -13.87 17.53
N HIS A 161 8.44 -13.80 16.91
CA HIS A 161 7.16 -13.55 17.55
C HIS A 161 6.16 -14.70 17.32
N TYR A 162 5.14 -14.76 18.18
CA TYR A 162 3.99 -15.66 18.06
C TYR A 162 2.69 -14.85 18.07
N SER A 163 1.66 -15.39 17.42
CA SER A 163 0.34 -14.78 17.40
C SER A 163 -0.35 -14.98 18.75
N ASP A 164 -0.76 -13.88 19.38
CA ASP A 164 -1.63 -13.87 20.54
C ASP A 164 -2.82 -12.94 20.29
N SER A 165 -3.98 -13.54 20.05
CA SER A 165 -5.24 -12.86 19.74
C SER A 165 -5.14 -11.98 18.47
N SER A 166 -4.70 -10.73 18.61
CA SER A 166 -4.61 -9.74 17.52
C SER A 166 -3.25 -9.05 17.45
N ALA A 167 -2.24 -9.58 18.13
CA ALA A 167 -0.92 -8.99 18.20
C ALA A 167 0.18 -10.06 18.13
N CYS A 168 1.36 -9.64 17.69
CA CYS A 168 2.55 -10.48 17.68
C CYS A 168 3.36 -10.23 18.95
N GLN A 169 3.45 -11.26 19.79
CA GLN A 169 4.17 -11.24 21.07
C GLN A 169 5.51 -11.93 20.92
N LEU A 170 6.53 -11.45 21.63
CA LEU A 170 7.86 -12.06 21.57
C LEU A 170 7.80 -13.52 22.05
N ARG A 171 8.41 -14.44 21.29
CA ARG A 171 8.48 -15.86 21.65
C ARG A 171 9.10 -16.08 23.03
N LYS A 172 8.54 -17.05 23.75
CA LYS A 172 8.91 -17.44 25.10
C LYS A 172 10.25 -18.17 25.12
N LYS A 173 11.13 -17.74 26.02
CA LYS A 173 12.46 -18.33 26.22
C LYS A 173 12.37 -19.66 26.96
N PRO A 174 13.43 -20.48 26.95
CA PRO A 174 13.50 -21.66 27.80
C PRO A 174 13.17 -21.32 29.26
N GLU A 175 12.48 -22.22 29.96
CA GLU A 175 11.98 -22.09 31.33
C GLU A 175 10.79 -21.13 31.55
N GLU A 176 10.38 -20.36 30.54
CA GLU A 176 9.20 -19.50 30.64
C GLU A 176 7.91 -20.28 30.42
N THR A 177 6.84 -19.88 31.13
CA THR A 177 5.51 -20.47 30.98
C THR A 177 4.97 -20.23 29.58
N CYS A 178 4.43 -21.28 28.95
CA CYS A 178 4.03 -21.26 27.56
C CYS A 178 2.73 -22.00 27.27
N SER A 179 2.25 -21.82 26.03
CA SER A 179 1.30 -22.70 25.36
C SER A 179 1.92 -23.20 24.05
N THR A 180 1.26 -24.14 23.37
CA THR A 180 1.69 -24.66 22.07
C THR A 180 1.99 -23.52 21.09
N GLY A 181 3.20 -23.54 20.52
CA GLY A 181 3.62 -22.56 19.52
C GLY A 181 4.18 -21.24 20.04
N HIS A 182 4.22 -21.01 21.37
CA HIS A 182 4.71 -19.75 21.95
C HIS A 182 6.24 -19.68 22.10
N CYS A 183 6.92 -20.82 22.12
CA CYS A 183 8.36 -20.90 22.40
C CYS A 183 9.23 -20.41 21.24
N VAL A 184 10.47 -20.03 21.55
CA VAL A 184 11.50 -19.70 20.54
C VAL A 184 11.74 -20.86 19.57
N GLU A 185 12.41 -20.59 18.45
CA GLU A 185 12.78 -21.63 17.50
C GLU A 185 13.62 -22.73 18.19
N HIS A 186 13.38 -23.98 17.80
CA HIS A 186 13.97 -25.18 18.41
C HIS A 186 13.64 -25.37 19.89
N ALA A 187 12.49 -24.88 20.31
CA ALA A 187 11.91 -25.16 21.62
C ALA A 187 10.44 -25.56 21.48
N THR A 188 10.01 -26.50 22.31
CA THR A 188 8.64 -26.94 22.41
C THR A 188 8.10 -26.65 23.81
N CYS A 189 6.80 -26.38 23.90
CA CYS A 189 6.16 -26.17 25.19
C CYS A 189 5.90 -27.54 25.82
N ASP A 190 6.56 -27.84 26.95
CA ASP A 190 6.20 -29.00 27.75
C ASP A 190 4.78 -28.80 28.25
N THR A 191 3.94 -29.81 28.02
CA THR A 191 2.54 -29.80 28.45
C THR A 191 2.36 -30.52 29.79
N VAL A 192 3.42 -31.16 30.30
CA VAL A 192 3.46 -31.80 31.60
C VAL A 192 3.93 -30.77 32.63
N SER A 193 3.16 -30.61 33.70
CA SER A 193 3.37 -29.53 34.68
C SER A 193 4.80 -29.52 35.28
N PRO A 194 5.53 -28.38 35.26
CA PRO A 194 5.07 -27.05 34.84
C PRO A 194 5.13 -26.83 33.31
N THR A 195 4.12 -26.16 32.74
CA THR A 195 4.07 -25.88 31.30
C THR A 195 5.10 -24.82 30.89
N LYS A 196 6.30 -25.26 30.50
CA LYS A 196 7.45 -24.41 30.20
C LYS A 196 8.06 -24.73 28.85
N CYS A 197 8.72 -23.74 28.25
CA CYS A 197 9.50 -23.98 27.04
C CYS A 197 10.75 -24.80 27.35
N GLU A 198 10.93 -25.91 26.66
CA GLU A 198 12.12 -26.74 26.70
C GLU A 198 12.78 -26.77 25.31
N CYS A 199 14.11 -26.74 25.26
CA CYS A 199 14.82 -26.87 23.99
C CYS A 199 14.64 -28.28 23.42
N ASP A 200 14.43 -28.34 22.11
CA ASP A 200 14.31 -29.61 21.40
C ASP A 200 15.61 -30.42 21.50
N ALA A 201 15.50 -31.74 21.32
CA ALA A 201 16.64 -32.64 21.41
C ALA A 201 17.80 -32.21 20.49
N GLY A 202 18.98 -32.01 21.07
CA GLY A 202 20.19 -31.54 20.35
C GLY A 202 20.46 -30.03 20.48
N TYR A 203 19.55 -29.28 21.09
CA TYR A 203 19.69 -27.86 21.39
C TYR A 203 19.88 -27.63 22.89
N THR A 204 20.59 -26.57 23.25
CA THR A 204 20.82 -26.18 24.64
C THR A 204 20.51 -24.70 24.82
N ALA A 205 19.96 -24.32 25.98
CA ALA A 205 19.72 -22.93 26.32
C ALA A 205 21.07 -22.22 26.50
N THR A 206 21.37 -21.24 25.65
CA THR A 206 22.62 -20.46 25.74
C THR A 206 22.39 -19.16 26.51
N PRO A 207 23.05 -18.94 27.66
CA PRO A 207 22.85 -17.74 28.48
C PRO A 207 23.54 -16.47 27.92
N THR A 208 24.31 -16.56 26.83
CA THR A 208 25.31 -15.55 26.45
C THR A 208 24.85 -14.51 25.44
N THR A 209 23.69 -14.65 24.82
CA THR A 209 23.09 -13.62 23.95
C THR A 209 21.72 -13.28 24.48
N SER A 210 21.44 -12.01 24.76
CA SER A 210 20.07 -11.55 24.96
C SER A 210 19.46 -11.36 23.58
N PRO A 211 18.33 -12.01 23.24
CA PRO A 211 17.56 -12.98 24.03
C PRO A 211 18.15 -14.40 24.08
N THR A 212 18.00 -15.10 25.22
CA THR A 212 18.35 -16.52 25.41
C THR A 212 17.61 -17.40 24.41
N MET A 213 18.34 -18.08 23.54
CA MET A 213 17.81 -18.94 22.48
C MET A 213 18.23 -20.39 22.71
N CYS A 214 17.54 -21.32 22.06
CA CYS A 214 17.96 -22.71 21.95
C CYS A 214 18.99 -22.82 20.82
N SER A 215 20.26 -23.04 21.18
CA SER A 215 21.34 -23.13 20.22
C SER A 215 21.85 -24.56 20.13
N GLY A 216 21.95 -25.06 18.90
CA GLY A 216 22.41 -26.42 18.62
C GLY A 216 23.91 -26.54 18.85
N VAL A 217 24.34 -27.66 19.43
CA VAL A 217 25.74 -28.04 19.35
C VAL A 217 25.93 -28.67 17.97
N VAL A 218 26.57 -27.97 17.04
CA VAL A 218 27.07 -28.61 15.83
C VAL A 218 28.02 -29.69 16.31
N LYS A 219 27.58 -30.96 16.30
CA LYS A 219 28.51 -32.08 16.39
C LYS A 219 29.31 -32.03 15.11
N PHE A 220 30.40 -31.24 15.11
CA PHE A 220 31.53 -31.56 14.27
C PHE A 220 31.87 -32.99 14.65
N ALA A 221 31.43 -33.94 13.81
CA ALA A 221 31.97 -35.27 13.82
C ALA A 221 33.47 -35.04 13.71
N SER A 222 34.16 -35.17 14.84
CA SER A 222 35.60 -35.31 14.91
C SER A 222 35.91 -36.57 14.13
N LEU A 223 36.02 -36.43 12.80
CA LEU A 223 36.71 -37.35 11.95
C LEU A 223 38.13 -37.38 12.50
N SER A 224 38.33 -38.34 13.39
CA SER A 224 39.55 -38.95 13.85
C SER A 224 40.69 -38.76 12.83
N TYR A 225 41.36 -37.61 12.89
CA TYR A 225 42.70 -37.41 12.35
C TYR A 225 43.70 -37.87 13.42
N MET A 226 43.50 -39.08 13.92
CA MET A 226 44.54 -39.88 14.55
C MET A 226 44.97 -40.89 13.48
N TYR A 227 46.28 -41.01 13.28
CA TYR A 227 47.00 -41.83 12.29
C TYR A 227 47.35 -41.16 10.95
N VAL A 228 48.25 -40.17 11.01
CA VAL A 228 49.37 -40.14 10.07
C VAL A 228 50.65 -40.20 10.90
N VAL A 229 50.99 -41.41 11.34
CA VAL A 229 52.33 -41.75 11.85
C VAL A 229 53.29 -41.68 10.66
N PRO A 230 54.47 -41.06 10.81
CA PRO A 230 55.42 -40.88 9.71
C PRO A 230 56.09 -42.20 9.38
N ILE A 231 55.76 -42.80 8.23
CA ILE A 231 56.59 -43.84 7.62
C ILE A 231 57.61 -43.13 6.72
N LEU A 232 58.54 -42.45 7.36
CA LEU A 232 59.88 -42.25 6.81
C LEU A 232 60.77 -43.30 7.48
N VAL A 233 61.60 -43.93 6.65
CA VAL A 233 62.62 -44.93 6.98
C VAL A 233 62.14 -46.39 6.88
N SER A 234 62.78 -47.08 5.93
CA SER A 234 62.75 -48.52 5.66
C SER A 234 61.65 -49.01 4.73
N MET A 235 61.75 -48.71 3.42
CA MET A 235 61.77 -49.74 2.38
C MET A 235 62.40 -49.18 1.09
N MET A 236 63.54 -49.79 0.70
CA MET A 236 63.92 -50.11 -0.69
C MET A 236 64.30 -48.93 -1.60
N SER A 237 65.56 -48.68 -1.96
CA SER A 237 66.66 -49.61 -2.31
C SER A 237 66.36 -50.66 -3.38
N LEU A 238 65.24 -50.55 -4.11
CA LEU A 238 64.98 -51.36 -5.30
C LEU A 238 64.19 -50.54 -6.32
N LEU A 239 64.88 -49.71 -7.10
CA LEU A 239 64.64 -49.44 -8.53
C LEU A 239 65.56 -48.29 -9.00
N ARG A 240 66.64 -48.70 -9.66
CA ARG A 240 67.55 -47.95 -10.54
C ARG A 240 68.46 -46.89 -9.91
#